data_AF-A0A318SW52-F1
#
_entry.id   AF-A0A318SW52-F1
#
_cell.length_a   1.000
_cell.length_b   1.000
_cell.length_c   1.000
_cell.angle_alpha   90.00
_cell.angle_beta   90.00
_cell.angle_gamma   90.00
#
_symmetry.space_group_name_H-M   'P 1'
#
loop_
_entity.id
_entity.type
_entity.pdbx_description
1 polymer ?
#
loop_
_entity_poly.entity_id
_entity_poly.type
_entity_poly.pdbx_seq_one_letter_code
_entity_poly.pdbx_strand_id
1 'polypeptide(L)'
;MSRADDLAALRRLTGAVFDAAQGRMAALRRRDAEIGQALETLSEQLRERALEVRADDLAHRAGADQRWQHWIDTRRTSLNMERARLRAEIAGQETELRKAFGRREAAKDLFEAEARARRQAAQRKEDR
;
A
#
# COMPACT_ATOMS: atom_id res chain seq x y z
N MET A 1 32.91 -13.20 -14.65
CA MET A 1 31.52 -13.58 -14.32
C MET A 1 30.89 -14.23 -15.54
N SER A 2 30.18 -15.35 -15.38
CA SER A 2 29.46 -15.96 -16.50
C SER A 2 28.10 -15.30 -16.69
N ARG A 3 27.56 -15.33 -17.90
CA ARG A 3 26.20 -14.84 -18.22
C ARG A 3 25.12 -15.39 -17.27
N ALA A 4 25.25 -16.62 -16.77
CA ALA A 4 24.30 -17.19 -15.81
C ALA A 4 24.43 -16.57 -14.42
N ASP A 5 25.64 -16.19 -14.00
CA ASP A 5 25.85 -15.51 -12.72
C ASP A 5 25.22 -14.11 -12.78
N ASP A 6 25.36 -13.42 -13.91
CA ASP A 6 24.73 -12.12 -14.15
C ASP A 6 23.21 -12.21 -14.12
N LEU A 7 22.62 -13.20 -14.80
CA LEU A 7 21.18 -13.42 -14.79
C LEU A 7 20.66 -13.86 -13.41
N ALA A 8 21.43 -14.65 -12.67
CA ALA A 8 21.10 -15.00 -11.29
C ALA A 8 21.10 -13.78 -10.38
N ALA A 9 22.10 -12.90 -10.52
CA ALA A 9 22.19 -11.65 -9.78
C ALA A 9 21.04 -10.70 -10.14
N LEU A 10 20.71 -10.55 -11.43
CA LEU A 10 19.60 -9.75 -11.90
C LEU A 10 18.26 -10.25 -11.36
N ARG A 11 18.04 -11.57 -11.36
CA ARG A 11 16.83 -12.19 -10.78
C ARG A 11 16.70 -11.88 -9.29
N ARG A 12 17.81 -11.99 -8.52
CA ARG A 12 17.81 -11.65 -7.09
C ARG A 12 17.52 -10.17 -6.86
N LEU A 13 18.16 -9.29 -7.63
CA LEU A 13 18.00 -7.84 -7.51
C LEU A 13 16.57 -7.41 -7.81
N THR A 14 16.01 -7.87 -8.92
CA THR A 14 14.63 -7.54 -9.32
C THR A 14 13.60 -8.12 -8.35
N GLY A 15 13.86 -9.30 -7.77
CA GLY A 15 13.09 -9.84 -6.66
C GLY A 15 13.07 -8.92 -5.44
N ALA A 16 14.26 -8.51 -4.96
CA ALA A 16 14.36 -7.61 -3.81
C ALA A 16 13.68 -6.25 -4.05
N VAL A 17 13.79 -5.69 -5.27
CA VAL A 17 13.11 -4.45 -5.64
C VAL A 17 11.59 -4.61 -5.60
N PHE A 18 11.06 -5.74 -6.08
CA PHE A 18 9.63 -6.04 -6.02
C PHE A 18 9.15 -6.20 -4.58
N ASP A 19 9.87 -6.95 -3.75
CA ASP A 19 9.51 -7.15 -2.34
C ASP A 19 9.49 -5.81 -1.58
N ALA A 20 10.47 -4.95 -1.84
CA ALA A 20 10.50 -3.60 -1.28
C ALA A 20 9.31 -2.74 -1.75
N ALA A 21 8.91 -2.86 -3.03
CA ALA A 21 7.74 -2.16 -3.56
C ALA A 21 6.43 -2.67 -2.95
N GLN A 22 6.32 -3.99 -2.68
CA GLN A 22 5.20 -4.58 -1.95
C GLN A 22 5.13 -4.08 -0.51
N GLY A 23 6.28 -4.02 0.19
CA GLY A 23 6.36 -3.50 1.55
C GLY A 23 5.89 -2.04 1.65
N ARG A 24 6.31 -1.18 0.71
CA ARG A 24 5.83 0.21 0.63
C ARG A 24 4.31 0.28 0.38
N MET A 25 3.79 -0.51 -0.55
CA MET A 25 2.36 -0.57 -0.83
C MET A 25 1.55 -1.00 0.41
N ALA A 26 2.01 -2.04 1.11
CA ALA A 26 1.37 -2.53 2.32
C ALA A 26 1.35 -1.47 3.42
N ALA A 27 2.46 -0.73 3.61
CA ALA A 27 2.52 0.36 4.57
C ALA A 27 1.53 1.49 4.26
N LEU A 28 1.44 1.91 2.99
CA LEU A 28 0.47 2.93 2.56
C LEU A 28 -0.98 2.49 2.78
N ARG A 29 -1.31 1.24 2.41
CA ARG A 29 -2.65 0.68 2.61
C ARG A 29 -3.03 0.56 4.08
N ARG A 30 -2.09 0.16 4.93
CA ARG A 30 -2.31 0.12 6.38
C ARG A 30 -2.65 1.50 6.93
N ARG A 31 -1.91 2.54 6.50
CA ARG A 31 -2.18 3.92 6.92
C ARG A 31 -3.53 4.46 6.41
N ASP A 32 -3.94 4.13 5.18
CA ASP A 32 -5.29 4.46 4.68
C ASP A 32 -6.38 3.79 5.54
N ALA A 33 -6.17 2.53 5.93
CA ALA A 33 -7.10 1.79 6.77
C ALA A 33 -7.20 2.38 8.19
N GLU A 34 -6.07 2.74 8.81
CA GLU A 34 -6.03 3.41 10.13
C GLU A 34 -6.81 4.74 10.10
N ILE A 35 -6.63 5.57 9.06
CA ILE A 35 -7.39 6.81 8.92
C ILE A 35 -8.87 6.54 8.64
N GLY A 36 -9.18 5.49 7.86
CA GLY A 36 -10.55 5.02 7.65
C GLY A 36 -11.25 4.69 8.96
N GLN A 37 -10.60 3.91 9.83
CA GLN A 37 -11.11 3.57 11.16
C GLN A 37 -11.31 4.80 12.02
N ALA A 38 -10.34 5.74 12.03
CA ALA A 38 -10.48 6.98 12.79
C ALA A 38 -11.69 7.82 12.34
N LEU A 39 -11.97 7.88 11.04
CA LEU A 39 -13.13 8.56 10.48
C LEU A 39 -14.45 7.87 10.86
N GLU A 40 -14.47 6.53 10.89
CA GLU A 40 -15.61 5.74 11.34
C GLU A 40 -15.90 6.00 12.82
N THR A 41 -14.88 5.96 13.69
CA THR A 41 -15.02 6.28 15.12
C THR A 41 -15.58 7.69 15.34
N LEU A 42 -15.08 8.70 14.62
CA LEU A 42 -15.62 10.07 14.71
C LEU A 42 -17.08 10.15 14.24
N SER A 43 -17.46 9.34 13.26
CA SER A 43 -18.84 9.28 12.76
C SER A 43 -19.78 8.60 13.75
N GLU A 44 -19.30 7.59 14.47
CA GLU A 44 -20.02 6.92 15.55
C GLU A 44 -20.27 7.88 16.72
N GLN A 45 -19.23 8.58 17.19
CA GLN A 45 -19.35 9.58 18.27
C GLN A 45 -20.37 10.68 17.94
N LEU A 46 -20.44 11.12 16.68
CA LEU A 46 -21.46 12.07 16.23
C LEU A 46 -22.88 11.49 16.35
N ARG A 47 -23.08 10.23 15.97
CA ARG A 47 -24.39 9.56 16.05
C ARG A 47 -24.80 9.36 17.51
N GLU A 48 -23.90 8.88 18.35
CA GLU A 48 -24.13 8.70 19.79
C GLU A 48 -24.54 10.02 20.44
N ARG A 49 -23.78 11.09 20.20
CA ARG A 49 -24.12 12.42 20.72
C ARG A 49 -25.49 12.89 20.25
N ALA A 50 -25.81 12.71 18.97
CA ALA A 50 -27.11 13.10 18.43
C ALA A 50 -28.29 12.37 19.10
N LEU A 51 -28.08 11.14 19.58
CA LEU A 51 -29.08 10.36 20.33
C LEU A 51 -29.17 10.78 21.81
N GLU A 52 -28.08 11.31 22.39
CA GLU A 52 -28.01 11.74 23.80
C GLU A 52 -28.56 13.14 24.06
N VAL A 53 -28.61 14.02 23.04
CA VAL A 53 -29.14 15.39 23.20
C VAL A 53 -30.64 15.33 23.55
N ARG A 54 -30.93 15.41 24.85
CA ARG A 54 -32.26 15.69 25.41
C ARG A 54 -32.43 17.20 25.59
N ALA A 55 -33.68 17.66 25.57
CA ALA A 55 -34.06 19.08 25.62
C ALA A 55 -33.54 19.88 26.85
N ASP A 56 -32.94 19.21 27.84
CA ASP A 56 -32.42 19.81 29.07
C ASP A 56 -30.87 19.70 29.19
N ASP A 57 -30.16 19.40 28.10
CA ASP A 57 -28.69 19.24 28.12
C ASP A 57 -27.97 20.56 28.44
N LEU A 58 -27.35 20.61 29.63
CA LEU A 58 -26.52 21.72 30.10
C LEU A 58 -25.34 22.01 29.16
N ALA A 59 -24.80 21.01 28.46
CA ALA A 59 -23.71 21.19 27.52
C ALA A 59 -24.15 21.92 26.23
N HIS A 60 -25.39 21.69 25.81
CA HIS A 60 -26.01 22.41 24.69
C HIS A 60 -26.29 23.87 25.08
N ARG A 61 -26.80 24.11 26.30
CA ARG A 61 -27.02 25.46 26.85
C ARG A 61 -25.72 26.25 27.09
N ALA A 62 -24.61 25.57 27.37
CA ALA A 62 -23.30 26.20 27.62
C ALA A 62 -22.44 26.42 26.34
N GLY A 63 -22.94 26.07 25.16
CA GLY A 63 -22.20 26.21 23.89
C GLY A 63 -20.99 25.28 23.74
N ALA A 64 -20.80 24.33 24.67
CA ALA A 64 -19.75 23.32 24.60
C ALA A 64 -19.97 22.36 23.42
N ASP A 65 -21.23 22.12 23.07
CA ASP A 65 -21.65 21.28 21.94
C ASP A 65 -21.18 21.85 20.59
N GLN A 66 -21.26 23.17 20.39
CA GLN A 66 -20.79 23.83 19.16
C GLN A 66 -19.26 23.77 19.00
N ARG A 67 -18.50 23.97 20.10
CA ARG A 67 -17.03 23.85 20.05
C ARG A 67 -16.58 22.43 19.74
N TRP A 68 -17.26 21.44 20.32
CA TRP A 68 -17.00 20.03 20.05
C TRP A 68 -17.35 19.65 18.60
N GLN A 69 -18.50 20.09 18.09
CA GLN A 69 -18.88 19.90 16.69
C GLN A 69 -17.84 20.52 15.73
N HIS A 70 -17.43 21.77 15.98
CA HIS A 70 -16.41 22.43 15.17
C HIS A 70 -15.06 21.68 15.20
N TRP A 71 -14.67 21.16 16.36
CA TRP A 71 -13.47 20.32 16.48
C TRP A 71 -13.59 19.03 15.67
N ILE A 72 -14.74 18.33 15.72
CA ILE A 72 -14.99 17.14 14.91
C ILE A 72 -14.91 17.46 13.41
N ASP A 73 -15.57 18.54 12.96
CA ASP A 73 -15.59 18.91 11.55
C ASP A 73 -14.19 19.25 11.03
N THR A 74 -13.42 20.00 11.83
CA THR A 74 -12.01 20.31 11.54
C THR A 74 -11.18 19.03 11.46
N ARG A 75 -11.37 18.11 12.41
CA ARG A 75 -10.64 16.84 12.47
C ARG A 75 -10.98 15.93 11.29
N ARG A 76 -12.26 15.78 10.94
CA ARG A 76 -12.73 15.01 9.78
C ARG A 76 -12.18 15.58 8.48
N THR A 77 -12.20 16.90 8.33
CA THR A 77 -11.64 17.58 7.16
C THR A 77 -10.14 17.28 7.01
N SER A 78 -9.38 17.41 8.10
CA SER A 78 -7.95 17.09 8.11
C SER A 78 -7.67 15.62 7.74
N LEU A 79 -8.41 14.67 8.33
CA LEU A 79 -8.25 13.24 8.06
C LEU A 79 -8.64 12.89 6.62
N ASN A 80 -9.72 13.47 6.08
CA ASN A 80 -10.11 13.27 4.69
C ASN A 80 -9.06 13.79 3.71
N MET A 81 -8.44 14.95 3.99
CA MET A 81 -7.35 15.48 3.17
C MET A 81 -6.12 14.57 3.22
N GLU A 82 -5.73 14.09 4.41
CA GLU A 82 -4.62 13.14 4.55
C GLU A 82 -4.90 11.84 3.78
N ARG A 83 -6.13 11.32 3.92
CA ARG A 83 -6.56 10.12 3.20
C ARG A 83 -6.56 10.29 1.68
N ALA A 84 -7.00 11.45 1.18
CA ALA A 84 -6.95 11.75 -0.25
C ALA A 84 -5.51 11.78 -0.78
N ARG A 85 -4.56 12.35 -0.03
CA ARG A 85 -3.13 12.33 -0.36
C ARG A 85 -2.59 10.90 -0.39
N LEU A 86 -2.89 10.09 0.63
CA LEU A 86 -2.47 8.68 0.66
C LEU A 86 -3.02 7.88 -0.51
N ARG A 87 -4.27 8.11 -0.92
CA ARG A 87 -4.86 7.45 -2.09
C ARG A 87 -4.14 7.83 -3.39
N ALA A 88 -3.75 9.10 -3.53
CA ALA A 88 -2.92 9.52 -4.66
C ALA A 88 -1.53 8.85 -4.65
N GLU A 89 -0.90 8.75 -3.47
CA GLU A 89 0.37 8.03 -3.30
C GLU A 89 0.24 6.53 -3.60
N ILE A 90 -0.84 5.89 -3.16
CA ILE A 90 -1.16 4.49 -3.47
C ILE A 90 -1.27 4.29 -4.98
N ALA A 91 -2.01 5.14 -5.68
CA ALA A 91 -2.14 5.06 -7.14
C ALA A 91 -0.77 5.19 -7.84
N GLY A 92 0.09 6.08 -7.36
CA GLY A 92 1.48 6.18 -7.82
C GLY A 92 2.29 4.89 -7.56
N GLN A 93 2.23 4.39 -6.33
CA GLN A 93 2.96 3.19 -5.90
C GLN A 93 2.46 1.92 -6.62
N GLU A 94 1.19 1.85 -7.05
CA GLU A 94 0.67 0.75 -7.87
C GLU A 94 1.41 0.65 -9.20
N THR A 95 1.69 1.80 -9.83
CA THR A 95 2.43 1.84 -11.08
C THR A 95 3.84 1.32 -10.90
N GLU A 96 4.52 1.71 -9.83
CA GLU A 96 5.86 1.23 -9.51
C GLU A 96 5.88 -0.26 -9.14
N LEU A 97 4.86 -0.74 -8.41
CA LEU A 97 4.72 -2.16 -8.10
C LEU A 97 4.52 -2.99 -9.37
N ARG A 98 3.68 -2.54 -10.31
CA ARG A 98 3.48 -3.21 -11.61
C ARG A 98 4.79 -3.28 -12.41
N LYS A 99 5.56 -2.19 -12.46
CA LYS A 99 6.88 -2.18 -13.14
C LYS A 99 7.87 -3.13 -12.48
N ALA A 100 7.95 -3.12 -11.15
CA ALA A 100 8.84 -3.99 -10.40
C ALA A 100 8.48 -5.47 -10.62
N PHE A 101 7.18 -5.80 -10.64
CA PHE A 101 6.69 -7.14 -10.96
C PHE A 101 7.12 -7.57 -12.37
N GLY A 102 6.86 -6.74 -13.38
CA GLY A 102 7.23 -7.05 -14.76
C GLY A 102 8.73 -7.29 -14.93
N ARG A 103 9.57 -6.47 -14.29
CA ARG A 103 11.04 -6.66 -14.28
C ARG A 103 11.46 -7.96 -13.60
N ARG A 104 10.81 -8.33 -12.49
CA ARG A 104 11.07 -9.58 -11.77
C ARG A 104 10.74 -10.80 -12.63
N GLU A 105 9.57 -10.82 -13.26
CA GLU A 105 9.18 -11.92 -14.14
C GLU A 105 10.10 -12.02 -15.37
N ALA A 106 10.43 -10.90 -16.02
CA ALA A 106 11.36 -10.90 -17.14
C ALA A 106 12.75 -11.44 -16.76
N ALA A 107 13.30 -11.04 -15.60
CA ALA A 107 14.58 -11.54 -15.13
C ALA A 107 14.55 -13.04 -14.79
N LYS A 108 13.43 -13.52 -14.23
CA LYS A 108 13.18 -14.94 -13.99
C LYS A 108 13.15 -15.74 -15.30
N ASP A 109 12.38 -15.27 -16.29
CA ASP A 109 12.23 -15.95 -17.58
C ASP A 109 13.56 -16.04 -18.33
N LEU A 110 14.35 -14.96 -18.34
CA LEU A 110 15.70 -14.95 -18.93
C LEU A 110 16.64 -15.94 -18.25
N PHE A 111 16.63 -15.98 -16.91
CA PHE A 111 17.45 -16.92 -16.15
C PHE A 111 17.08 -18.38 -16.46
N GLU A 112 15.79 -18.69 -16.50
CA GLU A 112 15.32 -20.04 -16.81
C GLU A 112 15.59 -20.43 -18.26
N ALA A 113 15.47 -19.50 -19.21
CA ALA A 113 15.81 -19.73 -20.62
C ALA A 113 17.29 -20.07 -20.81
N GLU A 114 18.19 -19.33 -20.16
CA GLU A 114 19.63 -19.62 -20.15
C GLU A 114 19.93 -21.00 -19.55
N ALA A 115 19.30 -21.33 -18.41
CA ALA A 115 19.45 -22.64 -17.77
C ALA A 115 18.94 -23.80 -18.65
N ARG A 116 17.85 -23.61 -19.39
CA ARG A 116 17.36 -24.58 -20.39
C ARG A 116 18.34 -24.74 -21.55
N ALA A 117 18.82 -23.64 -22.13
CA ALA A 117 19.76 -23.66 -23.25
C ALA A 117 21.06 -24.40 -22.89
N ARG A 118 21.60 -24.17 -21.69
CA ARG A 118 22.79 -24.88 -21.19
C ARG A 118 22.56 -26.37 -21.03
N ARG A 119 21.43 -26.79 -20.46
CA ARG A 119 21.08 -28.21 -20.32
C ARG A 119 20.98 -28.91 -21.68
N GLN A 120 20.33 -28.27 -22.65
CA GLN A 120 20.24 -28.82 -24.01
C GLN A 120 21.59 -28.89 -24.73
N ALA A 121 22.49 -27.92 -24.48
CA ALA A 121 23.83 -27.93 -25.05
C ALA A 121 24.71 -29.03 -24.43
N ALA A 122 24.53 -29.32 -23.13
CA ALA A 122 25.22 -30.42 -22.47
C ALA A 122 24.77 -31.78 -23.00
N GLN A 123 23.44 -32.01 -23.10
CA GLN A 123 22.87 -33.26 -23.65
C GLN A 123 23.38 -33.55 -25.08
N ARG A 124 23.38 -32.54 -25.95
CA ARG A 124 23.88 -32.68 -27.32
C ARG A 124 25.37 -33.03 -27.44
N LYS A 125 26.17 -32.77 -26.41
CA LYS A 125 27.58 -33.17 -26.37
C LYS A 125 27.77 -34.60 -25.89
N GLU A 126 26.81 -35.12 -25.14
CA GLU A 126 26.83 -36.49 -24.59
C GLU A 126 26.30 -37.51 -25.60
N ASP A 127 25.41 -37.08 -26.50
CA ASP A 127 24.87 -37.89 -27.61
C ASP A 127 25.80 -37.97 -28.85
N ARG A 128 26.98 -37.33 -28.81
CA ARG A 128 27.95 -37.24 -29.92
C ARG A 128 29.23 -38.00 -29.63
#